data_AF-A0A440KS14-F1
#
_entry.id   AF-A0A440KS14-F1
#
_cell.length_a   1.000
_cell.length_b   1.000
_cell.length_c   1.000
_cell.angle_alpha   90.00
_cell.angle_beta   90.00
_cell.angle_gamma   90.00
#
_symmetry.space_group_name_H-M   'P 1'
#
loop_
_entity.id
_entity.type
_entity.pdbx_description
1 polymer ?
#
loop_
_entity_poly.entity_id
_entity_poly.type
_entity_poly.pdbx_seq_one_letter_code
_entity_poly.pdbx_strand_id
1 'polypeptide(L)' 'MNTTMKREFTVVENAGYIGEADIRSFPTLDKAIAWRDRHYEPDELESLHVQIACDLPDGSRTYEY' A
#
# COMPACT_ATOMS: atom_id res chain seq x y z
N MET A 1 24.14 -10.51 -10.61
CA MET A 1 23.17 -9.48 -11.06
C MET A 1 22.46 -8.99 -9.81
N ASN A 2 22.87 -7.86 -9.24
CA ASN A 2 22.24 -7.32 -8.04
C ASN A 2 21.11 -6.37 -8.46
N THR A 3 19.93 -6.93 -8.72
CA THR A 3 18.69 -6.16 -8.72
C THR A 3 18.42 -5.75 -7.28
N THR A 4 18.90 -4.57 -6.87
CA THR A 4 18.35 -3.85 -5.72
C THR A 4 16.87 -3.63 -6.00
N MET A 5 16.03 -4.56 -5.56
CA MET A 5 14.58 -4.38 -5.54
C MET A 5 14.35 -3.10 -4.73
N LYS A 6 13.87 -2.05 -5.39
CA LYS A 6 13.56 -0.79 -4.70
C LYS A 6 12.27 -1.03 -3.91
N ARG A 7 12.17 -0.40 -2.73
CA ARG A 7 10.94 -0.43 -1.95
C ARG A 7 9.77 0.05 -2.82
N GLU A 8 8.67 -0.66 -2.73
CA GLU A 8 7.42 -0.32 -3.41
C GLU A 8 6.32 -0.13 -2.37
N PHE A 9 5.42 0.82 -2.64
CA PHE A 9 4.35 1.20 -1.74
C PHE A 9 3.01 0.91 -2.42
N THR A 10 2.29 -0.08 -1.92
CA THR A 10 1.06 -0.59 -2.53
C THR A 10 -0.14 -0.16 -1.71
N VAL A 11 -1.14 0.48 -2.31
CA VAL A 11 -2.42 0.75 -1.65
C VAL A 11 -3.22 -0.55 -1.65
N VAL A 12 -3.68 -0.95 -0.47
CA VAL A 12 -4.34 -2.25 -0.22
C VAL A 12 -5.70 -1.99 0.40
N GLU A 13 -6.74 -2.60 -0.17
CA GLU A 13 -8.09 -2.67 0.43
C GLU A 13 -8.22 -3.94 1.27
N ASN A 14 -9.05 -3.88 2.31
CA ASN A 14 -9.26 -4.95 3.29
C ASN A 14 -7.94 -5.46 3.89
N ALA A 15 -7.00 -4.56 4.15
CA ALA A 15 -5.66 -4.93 4.58
C ALA A 15 -5.71 -5.73 5.91
N GLY A 16 -5.12 -6.93 5.93
CA GLY A 16 -5.18 -7.83 7.08
C GLY A 16 -6.52 -8.56 7.29
N TYR A 17 -7.47 -8.45 6.36
CA TYR A 17 -8.77 -9.13 6.41
C TYR A 17 -8.99 -10.08 5.22
N ILE A 18 -10.04 -10.91 5.32
CA ILE A 18 -10.47 -11.75 4.20
C ILE A 18 -10.93 -10.84 3.07
N GLY A 19 -10.38 -11.08 1.87
CA GLY A 19 -10.63 -10.23 0.71
C GLY A 19 -9.62 -9.10 0.53
N GLU A 20 -8.46 -9.16 1.21
CA GLU A 20 -7.32 -8.28 0.96
C GLU A 20 -7.01 -8.20 -0.54
N ALA A 21 -6.87 -6.97 -1.06
CA ALA A 21 -6.62 -6.73 -2.47
C ALA A 21 -5.60 -5.60 -2.68
N ASP A 22 -4.54 -5.91 -3.41
CA ASP A 22 -3.57 -4.93 -3.88
C ASP A 22 -4.20 -4.10 -5.01
N ILE A 23 -4.47 -2.82 -4.74
CA ILE A 23 -5.17 -1.93 -5.67
C ILE A 23 -4.17 -1.26 -6.61
N ARG A 24 -3.10 -0.68 -6.06
CA ARG A 24 -2.13 0.07 -6.87
C ARG A 24 -0.80 0.29 -6.16
N SER A 25 0.29 0.12 -6.91
CA SER A 25 1.66 0.26 -6.40
C SER A 25 2.37 1.52 -6.90
N PHE A 26 3.23 2.08 -6.05
CA PHE A 26 3.95 3.33 -6.27
C PHE A 26 5.41 3.24 -5.80
N PRO A 27 6.34 3.96 -6.45
CA PRO A 27 7.75 3.92 -6.07
C PRO A 27 8.07 4.73 -4.80
N THR A 28 7.15 5.54 -4.27
CA THR A 28 7.36 6.38 -3.10
C THR A 28 6.09 6.48 -2.25
N LEU A 29 6.23 6.49 -0.92
CA LEU A 29 5.13 6.59 0.03
C LEU A 29 4.24 7.81 -0.22
N ASP A 30 4.84 8.98 -0.44
CA ASP A 30 4.12 10.22 -0.74
C ASP A 30 3.16 10.09 -1.94
N LYS A 31 3.55 9.34 -2.98
CA LYS A 31 2.69 9.12 -4.14
C LYS A 31 1.54 8.19 -3.83
N ALA A 32 1.78 7.16 -3.01
CA ALA A 32 0.74 6.25 -2.55
C ALA A 32 -0.28 7.00 -1.68
N ILE A 33 0.18 7.82 -0.73
CA ILE A 33 -0.68 8.66 0.11
C ILE A 33 -1.48 9.65 -0.75
N ALA A 34 -0.81 10.41 -1.61
CA ALA A 34 -1.47 11.39 -2.46
C ALA A 34 -2.49 10.76 -3.43
N TRP A 35 -2.24 9.53 -3.89
CA TRP A 35 -3.22 8.81 -4.70
C TRP A 35 -4.40 8.31 -3.85
N ARG A 36 -4.12 7.69 -2.70
CA ARG A 36 -5.13 7.20 -1.75
C ARG A 36 -6.07 8.33 -1.35
N ASP A 37 -5.54 9.45 -0.90
CA ASP A 37 -6.32 10.61 -0.41
C ASP A 37 -7.12 11.30 -1.53
N ARG A 38 -6.79 11.04 -2.80
CA ARG A 38 -7.58 11.50 -3.95
C ARG A 38 -8.64 10.50 -4.40
N HIS A 39 -8.47 9.22 -4.06
CA HIS A 39 -9.30 8.14 -4.56
C HIS A 39 -10.39 7.73 -3.57
N TYR A 40 -10.08 7.80 -2.26
CA TYR A 40 -10.99 7.43 -1.19
C TYR A 40 -11.38 8.64 -0.36
N GLU A 41 -12.64 8.69 0.03
CA GLU A 41 -13.09 9.57 1.11
C GLU A 41 -12.68 9.01 2.48
N PRO A 42 -12.60 9.86 3.53
CA PRO A 42 -12.20 9.39 4.87
C PRO A 42 -13.04 8.24 5.43
N ASP A 43 -14.33 8.20 5.13
CA ASP A 43 -15.24 7.12 5.57
C ASP A 43 -14.95 5.80 4.84
N GLU A 44 -14.59 5.87 3.56
CA GLU A 44 -14.20 4.70 2.76
C GLU A 44 -12.86 4.11 3.23
N LEU A 45 -11.92 4.96 3.66
CA LEU A 45 -10.65 4.49 4.23
C LEU A 45 -10.87 3.60 5.46
N GLU A 46 -11.81 3.98 6.33
CA GLU A 46 -12.17 3.19 7.50
C GLU A 46 -12.95 1.94 7.12
N SER A 47 -14.01 2.10 6.30
CA SER A 47 -14.92 1.00 5.95
C SER A 47 -14.26 -0.09 5.10
N LEU A 48 -13.40 0.28 4.15
CA LEU A 48 -12.66 -0.66 3.30
C LEU A 48 -11.32 -1.06 3.92
N HIS A 49 -11.01 -0.55 5.12
CA HIS A 49 -9.72 -0.76 5.79
C HIS A 49 -8.53 -0.54 4.85
N VAL A 50 -8.53 0.63 4.18
CA VAL A 50 -7.50 0.96 3.19
C VAL A 50 -6.21 1.31 3.89
N GLN A 51 -5.17 0.51 3.64
CA GLN A 51 -3.83 0.79 4.11
C GLN A 51 -2.84 0.88 2.96
N ILE A 52 -1.64 1.33 3.26
CA ILE A 52 -0.51 1.23 2.35
C ILE A 52 0.31 0.03 2.84
N ALA A 53 0.82 -0.80 1.95
CA ALA A 53 1.79 -1.87 2.15
C ALA A 53 3.17 -1.35 1.66
N CYS A 54 4.27 -1.68 2.34
CA CYS A 54 5.64 -1.41 1.88
C CYS A 54 6.30 -2.75 1.66
N ASP A 55 6.50 -3.04 0.39
CA ASP A 55 7.18 -4.22 -0.09
C ASP A 55 8.69 -3.96 -0.01
N LEU A 56 9.34 -4.64 0.92
CA LEU A 56 10.76 -4.50 1.20
C LEU A 56 11.61 -5.35 0.24
N PRO A 57 12.89 -4.99 0.02
CA PRO A 57 13.75 -5.70 -0.92
C PRO A 57 14.02 -7.17 -0.56
N ASP A 58 13.85 -7.53 0.72
CA ASP A 58 13.98 -8.91 1.20
C ASP A 58 12.72 -9.76 0.96
N GLY A 59 11.67 -9.16 0.38
CA GLY A 59 10.39 -9.83 0.10
C GLY A 59 9.40 -9.79 1.26
N SER A 60 9.78 -9.22 2.42
CA SER A 60 8.82 -8.93 3.48
C SER A 60 7.93 -7.73 3.13
N ARG A 61 6.73 -7.72 3.71
CA ARG A 61 5.75 -6.64 3.63
C ARG A 61 5.45 -6.17 5.04
N THR A 62 5.45 -4.86 5.24
CA THR A 62 4.92 -4.22 6.47
C THR A 62 3.78 -3.29 6.10
N TYR A 63 2.98 -2.90 7.10
CA TYR A 63 1.87 -1.95 7.04
C TYR A 63 2.11 -0.69 7.91
N GLU A 64 3.22 -0.65 8.65
CA GLU A 64 3.57 0.43 9.57
C GLU A 64 4.50 1.45 8.89
N TYR A 65 4.03 2.68 8.64
CA TYR A 65 4.85 3.83 8.21
C TYR A 65 4.32 5.16 8.75
#